data_AF-A0A7Y5DRR9-F1
#
_entry.id   AF-A0A7Y5DRR9-F1
#
_cell.length_a   1.000
_cell.length_b   1.000
_cell.length_c   1.000
_cell.angle_alpha   90.00
_cell.angle_beta   90.00
_cell.angle_gamma   90.00
#
_symmetry.space_group_name_H-M   'P 1'
#
loop_
_entity.id
_entity.type
_entity.pdbx_description
1 polymer ?
#
loop_
_entity_poly.entity_id
_entity_poly.type
_entity_poly.pdbx_seq_one_letter_code
_entity_poly.pdbx_strand_id
1 'polypeptide(L)'
;MNIAFILLGISFLSLGWYIVKEISQTGAKIGGWLLILSSFGNLLSGFFNTDPAGTISEKMTLSGQIHGAAAGLLGFMILATMFIFWQFIKQQGFKPFNKPILISTILVWTTEISLISAMGVYLSKTNGMLTPETPIGWFGRLVIICCAVWVIVCATTLGKIENIKVDK
;
A
#
# COMPACT_ATOMS: atom_id res chain seq x y z
N MET A 1 -4.51 -12.01 9.60
CA MET A 1 -4.12 -10.93 8.68
C MET A 1 -4.96 -10.90 7.41
N ASN A 2 -5.47 -12.04 6.95
CA ASN A 2 -6.21 -12.21 5.70
C ASN A 2 -7.35 -11.19 5.50
N ILE A 3 -8.22 -11.01 6.50
CA ILE A 3 -9.31 -10.03 6.42
C ILE A 3 -8.77 -8.61 6.20
N ALA A 4 -7.68 -8.23 6.87
CA ALA A 4 -7.09 -6.91 6.70
C ALA A 4 -6.55 -6.71 5.27
N PHE A 5 -5.90 -7.73 4.70
CA PHE A 5 -5.46 -7.71 3.30
C PHE A 5 -6.63 -7.57 2.33
N ILE A 6 -7.72 -8.33 2.54
CA ILE A 6 -8.91 -8.25 1.69
C ILE A 6 -9.54 -6.85 1.76
N LEU A 7 -9.77 -6.33 2.97
CA LEU A 7 -10.36 -5.01 3.16
C LEU A 7 -9.47 -3.90 2.60
N LEU A 8 -8.16 -3.98 2.78
CA LEU A 8 -7.22 -3.03 2.22
C LEU A 8 -7.20 -3.10 0.70
N GLY A 9 -7.26 -4.30 0.12
CA GLY A 9 -7.41 -4.51 -1.32
C GLY A 9 -8.66 -3.85 -1.87
N ILE A 10 -9.83 -4.09 -1.27
CA ILE A 10 -11.09 -3.43 -1.67
C ILE A 10 -10.97 -1.91 -1.56
N SER A 11 -10.30 -1.42 -0.52
CA SER A 11 -10.11 0.01 -0.29
C SER A 11 -9.21 0.65 -1.36
N PHE A 12 -8.11 -0.03 -1.73
CA PHE A 12 -7.22 0.39 -2.83
C PHE A 12 -7.93 0.39 -4.18
N LEU A 13 -8.71 -0.65 -4.46
CA LEU A 13 -9.49 -0.75 -5.69
C LEU A 13 -10.49 0.40 -5.79
N SER A 14 -11.24 0.65 -4.71
CA SER A 14 -12.27 1.71 -4.67
C SER A 14 -11.66 3.10 -4.82
N LEU A 15 -10.61 3.41 -4.06
CA LEU A 15 -9.93 4.70 -4.14
C LEU A 15 -9.25 4.89 -5.50
N GLY A 16 -8.55 3.86 -5.99
CA GLY A 16 -7.88 3.90 -7.29
C GLY A 16 -8.85 4.11 -8.43
N TRP A 17 -9.98 3.39 -8.42
CA TRP A 17 -11.04 3.54 -9.41
C TRP A 17 -11.64 4.95 -9.41
N TYR A 18 -11.98 5.46 -8.23
CA TYR A 18 -12.47 6.83 -8.08
C TYR A 18 -11.48 7.86 -8.65
N ILE A 19 -10.18 7.74 -8.31
CA ILE A 19 -9.15 8.64 -8.82
C ILE A 19 -9.05 8.58 -10.35
N VAL A 20 -9.05 7.39 -10.95
CA VAL A 20 -8.97 7.22 -12.41
C VAL A 20 -10.16 7.89 -13.11
N LYS A 21 -11.35 7.77 -12.52
CA LYS A 21 -12.60 8.23 -13.12
C LYS A 21 -12.83 9.74 -12.94
N GLU A 22 -12.66 10.24 -11.71
CA GLU A 22 -13.12 11.58 -11.33
C GLU A 22 -12.00 12.64 -11.33
N ILE A 23 -10.73 12.22 -11.29
CA ILE A 23 -9.58 13.14 -11.26
C ILE A 23 -8.97 13.24 -12.66
N SER A 24 -9.04 14.43 -13.26
CA SER A 24 -8.66 14.64 -14.66
C SER A 24 -7.15 14.60 -14.92
N GLN A 25 -6.32 14.87 -13.91
CA GLN A 25 -4.89 15.02 -14.13
C GLN A 25 -4.18 13.68 -14.35
N THR A 26 -3.37 13.58 -15.41
CA THR A 26 -2.67 12.37 -15.83
C THR A 26 -1.86 11.71 -14.72
N GLY A 27 -1.12 12.49 -13.92
CA GLY A 27 -0.36 11.95 -12.79
C GLY A 27 -1.24 11.24 -11.76
N ALA A 28 -2.44 11.77 -11.48
CA ALA A 28 -3.37 11.14 -10.55
C ALA A 28 -3.88 9.82 -11.12
N LYS A 29 -4.21 9.79 -12.43
CA LYS A 29 -4.65 8.57 -13.12
C LYS A 29 -3.60 7.47 -13.12
N ILE A 30 -2.32 7.82 -13.36
CA ILE A 30 -1.21 6.87 -13.24
C ILE A 30 -1.16 6.29 -11.83
N GLY A 31 -1.20 7.16 -10.81
CA GLY A 31 -1.26 6.71 -9.42
C GLY A 31 -2.48 5.84 -9.12
N GLY A 32 -3.65 6.17 -9.65
CA GLY A 32 -4.88 5.38 -9.50
C GLY A 32 -4.76 3.99 -10.11
N TRP A 33 -4.21 3.85 -11.33
CA TRP A 33 -3.96 2.55 -11.95
C TRP A 33 -2.94 1.71 -11.17
N LEU A 34 -1.87 2.33 -10.68
CA LEU A 34 -0.89 1.66 -9.82
C LEU A 34 -1.54 1.15 -8.51
N LEU A 35 -2.44 1.94 -7.94
CA LEU A 35 -3.18 1.55 -6.74
C LEU A 35 -4.14 0.38 -7.02
N ILE A 36 -4.82 0.38 -8.18
CA ILE A 36 -5.63 -0.75 -8.65
C ILE A 36 -4.75 -1.99 -8.82
N LEU A 37 -3.57 -1.89 -9.41
CA LEU A 37 -2.66 -3.03 -9.56
C LEU A 37 -2.24 -3.58 -8.19
N SER A 38 -1.93 -2.70 -7.23
CA SER A 38 -1.60 -3.10 -5.87
C SER A 38 -2.78 -3.71 -5.11
N SER A 39 -4.01 -3.36 -5.46
CA SER A 39 -5.22 -3.95 -4.88
C SER A 39 -5.30 -5.45 -5.15
N PHE A 40 -4.93 -5.90 -6.36
CA PHE A 40 -4.90 -7.31 -6.70
C PHE A 40 -3.86 -8.07 -5.87
N GLY A 41 -2.70 -7.47 -5.61
CA GLY A 41 -1.71 -8.02 -4.69
C GLY A 41 -2.28 -8.27 -3.31
N ASN A 42 -2.91 -7.26 -2.71
CA ASN A 42 -3.51 -7.39 -1.38
C ASN A 42 -4.65 -8.42 -1.35
N LEU A 43 -5.51 -8.46 -2.37
CA LEU A 43 -6.58 -9.46 -2.45
C LEU A 43 -6.00 -10.89 -2.53
N LEU A 44 -5.02 -11.12 -3.39
CA LEU A 44 -4.36 -12.42 -3.53
C LEU A 44 -3.66 -12.82 -2.22
N SER A 45 -2.89 -11.92 -1.60
CA SER A 45 -2.27 -12.18 -0.29
C SER A 45 -3.28 -12.42 0.84
N GLY A 46 -4.51 -11.92 0.69
CA GLY A 46 -5.61 -12.20 1.62
C GLY A 46 -6.23 -13.58 1.46
N PHE A 47 -6.32 -14.09 0.23
CA PHE A 47 -6.89 -15.41 -0.07
C PHE A 47 -5.88 -16.55 0.04
N PHE A 48 -4.61 -16.29 -0.29
CA PHE A 48 -3.53 -17.27 -0.26
C PHE A 48 -2.66 -17.02 0.98
N ASN A 49 -2.53 -18.02 1.84
CA ASN A 49 -1.70 -17.93 3.04
C ASN A 49 -0.21 -18.06 2.72
N THR A 50 0.62 -17.34 3.48
CA THR A 50 2.07 -17.56 3.48
C THR A 50 2.41 -18.89 4.16
N ASP A 51 3.48 -19.52 3.68
CA ASP A 51 4.13 -20.60 4.41
C ASP A 51 4.83 -20.07 5.68
N PRO A 52 5.14 -20.93 6.66
CA PRO A 52 5.98 -20.55 7.80
C PRO A 52 7.30 -19.92 7.34
N ALA A 53 7.78 -18.90 8.06
CA ALA A 53 8.92 -18.08 7.63
C ALA A 53 10.20 -18.89 7.33
N GLY A 54 10.44 -19.99 8.07
CA GLY A 54 11.60 -20.87 7.86
C GLY A 54 11.45 -21.92 6.75
N THR A 55 10.40 -21.84 5.93
CA THR A 55 10.18 -22.80 4.84
C THR A 55 11.19 -22.57 3.73
N ILE A 56 12.01 -23.58 3.44
CA ILE A 56 12.95 -23.54 2.32
C ILE A 56 12.20 -23.50 0.98
N SER A 57 12.83 -22.92 -0.04
CA SER A 57 12.25 -22.69 -1.37
C SER A 57 11.64 -23.96 -1.97
N GLU A 58 12.32 -25.10 -1.84
CA GLU A 58 11.90 -26.39 -2.40
C GLU A 58 10.65 -26.97 -1.72
N LYS A 59 10.30 -26.46 -0.53
CA LYS A 59 9.14 -26.89 0.25
C LYS A 59 8.01 -25.86 0.27
N MET A 60 8.16 -24.73 -0.44
CA MET A 60 7.11 -23.73 -0.49
C MET A 60 5.86 -24.29 -1.18
N THR A 61 4.71 -24.09 -0.56
CA THR A 61 3.43 -24.46 -1.14
C THR A 61 3.08 -23.49 -2.27
N LEU A 62 2.19 -23.91 -3.18
CA LEU A 62 1.67 -23.01 -4.22
C LEU A 62 1.00 -21.77 -3.59
N SER A 63 0.32 -21.93 -2.45
CA SER A 63 -0.27 -20.81 -1.72
C SER A 63 0.80 -19.81 -1.25
N GLY A 64 1.89 -20.29 -0.65
CA GLY A 64 2.99 -19.45 -0.20
C GLY A 64 3.69 -18.73 -1.35
N GLN A 65 3.89 -19.42 -2.48
CA GLN A 65 4.45 -18.82 -3.70
C GLN A 65 3.56 -17.69 -4.25
N ILE A 66 2.25 -17.93 -4.34
CA ILE A 66 1.28 -16.91 -4.78
C ILE A 66 1.27 -15.73 -3.82
N HIS A 67 1.23 -15.99 -2.50
CA HIS A 67 1.26 -14.94 -1.49
C HIS A 67 2.52 -14.07 -1.61
N GLY A 68 3.70 -14.69 -1.76
CA GLY A 68 4.97 -13.98 -1.90
C GLY A 68 5.01 -13.11 -3.16
N ALA A 69 4.59 -13.65 -4.30
CA ALA A 69 4.49 -12.89 -5.55
C ALA A 69 3.48 -11.74 -5.44
N ALA A 70 2.32 -11.99 -4.82
CA ALA A 70 1.27 -11.00 -4.60
C ALA A 70 1.72 -9.87 -3.65
N ALA A 71 2.49 -10.19 -2.61
CA ALA A 71 3.07 -9.20 -1.70
C ALA A 71 4.02 -8.24 -2.44
N GLY A 72 4.75 -8.72 -3.46
CA GLY A 72 5.58 -7.87 -4.31
C GLY A 72 4.81 -6.77 -5.04
N LEU A 73 3.52 -6.97 -5.33
CA LEU A 73 2.66 -5.95 -5.96
C LEU A 73 2.34 -4.78 -5.02
N LEU A 74 2.68 -4.88 -3.72
CA LEU A 74 2.60 -3.74 -2.80
C LEU A 74 3.56 -2.61 -3.21
N GLY A 75 4.64 -2.90 -3.91
CA GLY A 75 5.55 -1.87 -4.45
C GLY A 75 4.84 -0.84 -5.35
N PHE A 76 3.78 -1.25 -6.05
CA PHE A 76 2.97 -0.32 -6.86
C PHE A 76 2.17 0.66 -6.01
N MET A 77 1.80 0.31 -4.77
CA MET A 77 1.16 1.25 -3.84
C MET A 77 2.13 2.37 -3.48
N ILE A 78 3.40 2.07 -3.21
CA ILE A 78 4.40 3.09 -2.88
C ILE A 78 4.56 4.08 -4.05
N LEU A 79 4.68 3.57 -5.27
CA LEU A 79 4.70 4.43 -6.46
C LEU A 79 3.41 5.24 -6.61
N ALA A 80 2.25 4.61 -6.39
CA ALA A 80 0.96 5.30 -6.42
C ALA A 80 0.91 6.49 -5.44
N THR A 81 1.43 6.32 -4.22
CA THR A 81 1.43 7.40 -3.22
C THR A 81 2.22 8.62 -3.70
N MET A 82 3.33 8.45 -4.43
CA MET A 82 4.09 9.58 -4.99
C MET A 82 3.28 10.37 -5.99
N PHE A 83 2.70 9.66 -6.96
CA PHE A 83 1.91 10.27 -8.03
C PHE A 83 0.68 10.98 -7.49
N ILE A 84 -0.03 10.34 -6.55
CA ILE A 84 -1.22 10.92 -5.94
C ILE A 84 -0.85 12.13 -5.08
N PHE A 85 0.15 12.00 -4.20
CA PHE A 85 0.63 13.09 -3.34
C PHE A 85 1.09 14.32 -4.15
N TRP A 86 1.86 14.11 -5.21
CA TRP A 86 2.33 15.20 -6.07
C TRP A 86 1.18 16.04 -6.64
N GLN A 87 0.05 15.40 -6.95
CA GLN A 87 -1.13 16.10 -7.46
C GLN A 87 -1.88 16.85 -6.37
N PHE A 88 -1.85 16.38 -5.12
CA PHE A 88 -2.35 17.15 -3.98
C PHE A 88 -1.57 18.44 -3.78
N ILE A 89 -0.24 18.41 -3.92
CA ILE A 89 0.57 19.63 -3.80
C ILE A 89 0.29 20.64 -4.92
N LYS A 90 0.15 20.17 -6.16
CA LYS A 90 0.05 21.06 -7.34
C LYS A 90 -1.29 21.80 -7.44
N GLN A 91 -2.36 21.27 -6.87
CA GLN A 91 -3.70 21.85 -7.03
C GLN A 91 -4.00 22.86 -5.91
N GLN A 92 -4.24 24.13 -6.29
CA GLN A 92 -4.48 25.19 -5.30
C GLN A 92 -5.68 24.91 -4.39
N GLY A 93 -6.73 24.25 -4.92
CA GLY A 93 -7.91 23.86 -4.14
C GLY A 93 -7.65 22.80 -3.07
N PHE A 94 -6.49 22.14 -3.09
CA PHE A 94 -6.14 21.05 -2.16
C PHE A 94 -5.18 21.49 -1.05
N LYS A 95 -4.65 22.73 -1.12
CA LYS A 95 -3.68 23.29 -0.16
C LYS A 95 -4.03 23.07 1.32
N PRO A 96 -5.28 23.25 1.78
CA PRO A 96 -5.63 23.03 3.19
C PRO A 96 -5.41 21.59 3.67
N PHE A 97 -5.39 20.62 2.76
CA PHE A 97 -5.32 19.18 3.05
C PHE A 97 -3.95 18.56 2.77
N ASN A 98 -2.98 19.36 2.32
CA ASN A 98 -1.65 18.87 1.97
C ASN A 98 -0.89 18.29 3.16
N LYS A 99 -1.07 18.85 4.36
CA LYS A 99 -0.33 18.43 5.56
C LYS A 99 -0.74 17.02 6.03
N PRO A 100 -2.02 16.68 6.21
CA PRO A 100 -2.43 15.30 6.51
C PRO A 100 -1.94 14.28 5.48
N ILE A 101 -2.07 14.58 4.19
CA ILE A 101 -1.63 13.67 3.12
C ILE A 101 -0.12 13.49 3.19
N LEU A 102 0.66 14.56 3.27
CA LEU A 102 2.12 14.48 3.39
C LEU A 102 2.55 13.61 4.58
N ILE A 103 1.98 13.85 5.77
CA ILE A 103 2.32 13.09 6.97
C ILE A 103 2.00 11.61 6.77
N SER A 104 0.80 11.30 6.27
CA SER A 104 0.41 9.91 6.03
C SER A 104 1.28 9.22 4.98
N THR A 105 1.66 9.92 3.89
CA THR A 105 2.58 9.40 2.87
C THR A 105 3.96 9.13 3.44
N ILE A 106 4.51 10.04 4.25
CA ILE A 106 5.79 9.81 4.94
C ILE A 106 5.70 8.59 5.85
N LEU A 107 4.62 8.41 6.60
CA LEU A 107 4.45 7.24 7.47
C LEU A 107 4.45 5.92 6.70
N VAL A 108 3.74 5.85 5.57
CA VAL A 108 3.77 4.67 4.68
C VAL A 108 5.20 4.42 4.20
N TRP A 109 5.88 5.45 3.70
CA TRP A 109 7.24 5.33 3.18
C TRP A 109 8.23 4.87 4.25
N THR A 110 8.21 5.47 5.43
CA THR A 110 9.10 5.10 6.52
C THR A 110 8.85 3.67 6.98
N THR A 111 7.60 3.23 7.10
CA THR A 111 7.30 1.86 7.51
C THR A 111 7.69 0.83 6.46
N GLU A 112 7.45 1.12 5.18
CA GLU A 112 7.85 0.23 4.08
C GLU A 112 9.37 0.14 3.92
N ILE A 113 10.07 1.27 3.92
CA ILE A 113 11.55 1.30 3.85
C ILE A 113 12.14 0.56 5.05
N SER A 114 11.55 0.71 6.24
CA SER A 114 11.99 -0.03 7.43
C SER A 114 11.80 -1.53 7.27
N LEU A 115 10.66 -1.99 6.73
CA LEU A 115 10.41 -3.40 6.44
C LEU A 115 11.43 -3.95 5.43
N ILE A 116 11.64 -3.27 4.29
CA ILE A 116 12.58 -3.67 3.25
C ILE A 116 14.01 -3.71 3.80
N SER A 117 14.40 -2.70 4.57
CA SER A 117 15.72 -2.62 5.19
C SER A 117 15.93 -3.75 6.20
N ALA A 118 14.92 -4.03 7.04
CA ALA A 118 14.96 -5.16 7.95
C ALA A 118 15.11 -6.48 7.18
N MET A 119 14.30 -6.71 6.15
CA MET A 119 14.42 -7.90 5.30
C MET A 119 15.83 -8.02 4.70
N GLY A 120 16.40 -6.96 4.13
CA GLY A 120 17.76 -6.99 3.57
C GLY A 120 18.84 -7.33 4.62
N VAL A 121 18.75 -6.75 5.81
CA VAL A 121 19.71 -7.01 6.90
C VAL A 121 19.60 -8.44 7.42
N TYR A 122 18.39 -8.96 7.63
CA TYR A 122 18.22 -10.31 8.15
C TYR A 122 18.56 -11.37 7.09
N LEU A 123 18.06 -11.22 5.85
CA LEU A 123 18.34 -12.16 4.76
C LEU A 123 19.84 -12.25 4.43
N SER A 124 20.58 -11.14 4.52
CA SER A 124 22.04 -11.16 4.30
C SER A 124 22.79 -11.94 5.38
N LYS A 125 22.26 -12.02 6.61
CA LYS A 125 22.88 -12.77 7.72
C LYS A 125 22.51 -14.25 7.74
N THR A 126 21.46 -14.64 7.04
CA THR A 126 20.85 -15.98 7.12
C THR A 126 20.89 -16.71 5.78
N ASN A 127 21.83 -16.32 4.90
CA ASN A 127 21.97 -16.88 3.55
C ASN A 127 20.65 -16.88 2.74
N GLY A 128 19.87 -15.81 2.89
CA GLY A 128 18.60 -15.64 2.18
C GLY A 128 17.38 -16.29 2.84
N MET A 129 17.49 -16.84 4.05
CA MET A 129 16.36 -17.49 4.74
C MET A 129 15.74 -16.59 5.81
N LEU A 130 14.41 -16.47 5.83
CA LEU A 130 13.75 -15.86 6.99
C LEU A 130 13.78 -16.85 8.16
N THR A 131 14.09 -16.37 9.36
CA THR A 131 14.08 -17.19 10.58
C THR A 131 12.91 -16.76 11.47
N PRO A 132 12.48 -17.59 12.44
CA PRO A 132 11.40 -17.23 13.37
C PRO A 132 11.68 -15.94 14.16
N GLU A 133 12.94 -15.60 14.36
CA GLU A 133 13.38 -14.40 15.07
C GLU A 133 13.30 -13.14 14.19
N THR A 134 13.15 -13.28 12.86
CA THR A 134 13.03 -12.13 11.97
C THR A 134 11.69 -11.43 12.22
N PRO A 135 11.69 -10.15 12.63
CA PRO A 135 10.47 -9.44 13.06
C PRO A 135 9.56 -9.00 11.89
N ILE A 136 9.60 -9.67 10.73
CA ILE A 136 8.84 -9.29 9.53
C ILE A 136 7.34 -9.20 9.78
N GLY A 137 6.79 -10.06 10.63
CA GLY A 137 5.36 -10.08 10.93
C GLY A 137 4.88 -8.80 11.62
N TRP A 138 5.72 -8.19 12.46
CA TRP A 138 5.41 -6.93 13.11
C TRP A 138 5.53 -5.74 12.15
N PHE A 139 6.60 -5.70 11.36
CA PHE A 139 6.76 -4.68 10.32
C PHE A 139 5.60 -4.70 9.32
N GLY A 140 5.19 -5.88 8.85
CA GLY A 140 4.05 -6.00 7.94
C GLY A 140 2.73 -5.48 8.53
N ARG A 141 2.48 -5.69 9.83
CA ARG A 141 1.29 -5.12 10.51
C ARG A 141 1.34 -3.60 10.55
N LEU A 142 2.50 -3.00 10.82
CA LEU A 142 2.66 -1.54 10.83
C LEU A 142 2.42 -0.94 9.44
N VAL A 143 2.99 -1.55 8.39
CA VAL A 143 2.76 -1.16 7.00
C VAL A 143 1.27 -1.15 6.68
N ILE A 144 0.55 -2.22 7.01
CA ILE A 144 -0.89 -2.31 6.74
C ILE A 144 -1.70 -1.23 7.47
N ILE A 145 -1.37 -0.94 8.73
CA ILE A 145 -2.00 0.15 9.48
C ILE A 145 -1.73 1.50 8.82
N CYS A 146 -0.48 1.79 8.46
CA CYS A 146 -0.12 3.05 7.79
C CYS A 146 -0.80 3.19 6.42
N CYS A 147 -0.88 2.11 5.64
CA CYS A 147 -1.61 2.07 4.38
C CYS A 147 -3.10 2.34 4.57
N ALA A 148 -3.74 1.74 5.58
CA ALA A 148 -5.14 1.98 5.88
C ALA A 148 -5.40 3.45 6.28
N VAL A 149 -4.54 4.01 7.15
CA VAL A 149 -4.60 5.43 7.53
C VAL A 149 -4.44 6.33 6.30
N TRP A 150 -3.49 6.02 5.42
CA TRP A 150 -3.28 6.78 4.18
C TRP A 150 -4.51 6.78 3.28
N VAL A 151 -5.16 5.63 3.09
CA VAL A 151 -6.40 5.54 2.30
C VAL A 151 -7.52 6.37 2.93
N ILE A 152 -7.71 6.30 4.25
CA ILE A 152 -8.71 7.10 4.97
C ILE A 152 -8.44 8.59 4.78
N VAL A 153 -7.19 9.03 4.91
CA VAL A 153 -6.81 10.44 4.72
C VAL A 153 -7.09 10.90 3.28
N CYS A 154 -6.74 10.09 2.28
CA CYS A 154 -7.04 10.40 0.88
C CYS A 154 -8.56 10.47 0.62
N ALA A 155 -9.31 9.45 1.03
CA ALA A 155 -10.75 9.39 0.81
C ALA A 155 -11.50 10.54 1.50
N THR A 156 -11.18 10.83 2.76
CA THR A 156 -11.80 11.94 3.52
C THR A 156 -11.43 13.30 2.93
N THR A 157 -10.22 13.45 2.41
CA THR A 157 -9.81 14.69 1.74
C THR A 157 -10.59 14.89 0.44
N LEU A 158 -10.69 13.85 -0.40
CA LEU A 158 -11.43 13.88 -1.66
C LEU A 158 -12.92 14.19 -1.42
N GLY A 159 -13.56 13.55 -0.44
CA GLY A 159 -14.96 13.83 -0.10
C GLY A 159 -15.18 15.28 0.37
N LYS A 160 -14.26 15.86 1.15
CA LYS A 160 -14.35 17.27 1.54
C LYS A 160 -14.23 18.22 0.34
N ILE A 161 -13.35 17.89 -0.60
CA ILE A 161 -13.15 18.66 -1.82
C ILE A 161 -14.41 18.64 -2.69
N GLU A 162 -15.06 17.49 -2.85
CA GLU A 162 -16.30 17.37 -3.62
C GLU A 162 -17.41 18.22 -3.02
N ASN A 163 -17.62 18.15 -1.71
CA ASN A 163 -18.64 18.96 -1.03
C ASN A 163 -18.44 20.47 -1.26
N ILE A 164 -17.20 20.97 -1.20
CA ILE A 164 -16.88 22.38 -1.48
C ILE A 164 -17.22 22.78 -2.94
N LYS A 165 -17.20 21.84 -3.89
CA LYS A 165 -17.57 22.12 -5.28
C LYS A 165 -19.08 22.13 -5.49
N VAL A 166 -19.85 21.36 -4.70
CA VAL A 166 -21.31 21.28 -4.79
C VAL A 166 -21.98 22.53 -4.18
N ASP A 167 -21.36 23.13 -3.15
CA ASP A 167 -21.86 24.33 -2.49
C ASP A 167 -21.56 25.66 -3.23
N LYS A 168 -21.05 25.59 -4.47
CA LYS A 168 -20.73 26.74 -5.33
C LYS A 168 -21.53 26.72 -6.62
#